data_AF-A0A2N5VC90-F1
#
_entry.id   AF-A0A2N5VC90-F1
#
_cell.length_a   1.000
_cell.length_b   1.000
_cell.length_c   1.000
_cell.angle_alpha   90.00
_cell.angle_beta   90.00
_cell.angle_gamma   90.00
#
_symmetry.space_group_name_H-M   'P 1'
#
loop_
_entity.id
_entity.type
_entity.pdbx_description
1 polymer ?
#
loop_
_entity_poly.entity_id
_entity_poly.type
_entity_poly.pdbx_seq_one_letter_code
_entity_poly.pdbx_strand_id
1 'polypeptide(L)'
;MAEIAINKDKSVNIDLKPPPIKVLDARKPDISMLKLMIASDNSSEGVGKVYEGLVRQSGLGTEKFASRLTVLKGDLGIGAHILWNFTQAFISFHWGDSTDSKDLGCWHFFKALGIKSSQVLNKKDFSLMLVQLTKVHEATIGYLLL
;
A
#
# COMPACT_ATOMS: atom_id res chain seq x y z
N MET A 1 35.28 20.01 4.48
CA MET A 1 35.18 20.79 3.23
C MET A 1 33.79 20.55 2.67
N ALA A 2 32.97 21.60 2.56
CA ALA A 2 31.58 21.50 2.14
C ALA A 2 31.48 21.83 0.64
N GLU A 3 31.03 20.87 -0.17
CA GLU A 3 30.63 21.14 -1.55
C GLU A 3 29.24 21.78 -1.55
N ILE A 4 29.20 23.07 -1.87
CA ILE A 4 27.97 23.82 -2.10
C ILE A 4 27.59 23.61 -3.57
N ALA A 5 26.49 22.91 -3.83
CA ALA A 5 25.98 22.73 -5.18
C ALA A 5 25.50 24.08 -5.75
N ILE A 6 26.14 24.53 -6.83
CA ILE A 6 25.77 25.77 -7.53
C ILE A 6 24.71 25.42 -8.58
N ASN A 7 23.50 25.93 -8.41
CA ASN A 7 22.42 25.76 -9.38
C ASN A 7 22.74 26.56 -10.66
N LYS A 8 23.05 25.85 -11.75
CA LYS A 8 23.33 26.41 -13.08
C LYS A 8 22.13 26.39 -14.02
N ASP A 9 20.96 25.93 -13.59
CA ASP A 9 19.79 25.89 -14.46
C ASP A 9 19.09 27.24 -14.47
N LYS A 10 19.12 27.88 -15.65
CA LYS A 10 18.25 29.00 -15.98
C LYS A 10 16.82 28.61 -15.62
N SER A 11 16.14 29.49 -14.90
CA SER A 11 14.74 29.34 -14.46
C SER A 11 13.92 28.60 -15.51
N VAL A 12 13.67 27.31 -15.28
CA VAL A 12 12.74 26.54 -16.10
C VAL A 12 11.41 27.26 -15.96
N ASN A 13 10.87 27.76 -17.08
CA ASN A 13 9.57 28.41 -17.10
C ASN A 13 8.52 27.30 -16.95
N ILE A 14 8.19 26.97 -15.69
CA ILE A 14 7.19 25.97 -15.37
C ILE A 14 5.84 26.61 -15.64
N ASP A 15 5.09 26.06 -16.59
CA ASP A 15 3.69 26.46 -16.77
C ASP A 15 2.92 26.19 -15.48
N LEU A 16 2.51 27.29 -14.83
CA LEU A 16 1.81 27.30 -13.55
C LEU A 16 0.34 26.89 -13.71
N LYS A 17 -0.12 26.66 -14.94
CA LYS A 17 -1.44 26.10 -15.21
C LYS A 17 -1.33 24.58 -15.32
N PRO A 18 -1.69 23.83 -14.28
CA PRO A 18 -1.74 22.37 -14.39
C PRO A 18 -2.74 21.98 -15.49
N PRO A 19 -2.49 20.88 -16.21
CA PRO A 19 -3.49 20.33 -17.12
C PRO A 19 -4.79 20.04 -16.33
N PRO A 20 -5.97 20.24 -16.94
CA PRO A 20 -7.24 19.95 -16.29
C PRO A 20 -7.27 18.50 -15.80
N ILE A 21 -7.42 18.32 -14.48
CA ILE A 21 -7.55 16.99 -13.87
C ILE A 21 -8.93 16.46 -14.24
N LYS A 22 -8.98 15.27 -14.84
CA LYS A 22 -10.25 14.54 -14.97
C LYS A 22 -10.59 13.99 -13.58
N VAL A 23 -11.38 14.74 -12.84
CA VAL A 23 -11.96 14.32 -11.56
C VAL A 23 -12.75 13.04 -11.79
N LEU A 24 -12.41 11.98 -11.06
CA LEU A 24 -13.22 10.77 -11.05
C LEU A 24 -14.42 11.05 -10.15
N ASP A 25 -15.61 10.60 -10.57
CA ASP A 25 -16.76 10.70 -9.68
C ASP A 25 -16.47 9.93 -8.40
N ALA A 26 -16.54 10.61 -7.26
CA ALA A 26 -16.38 9.98 -5.95
C ALA A 26 -17.47 8.92 -5.78
N ARG A 27 -17.10 7.65 -5.93
CA ARG A 27 -17.99 6.50 -5.68
C ARG A 27 -17.70 5.97 -4.30
N LYS A 28 -18.74 5.77 -3.50
CA LYS A 28 -18.62 5.07 -2.23
C LYS A 28 -18.00 3.70 -2.50
N PRO A 29 -16.83 3.37 -1.91
CA PRO A 29 -16.23 2.06 -2.11
C PRO A 29 -17.16 1.00 -1.53
N ASP A 30 -17.36 -0.08 -2.28
CA ASP A 30 -18.14 -1.23 -1.83
C ASP A 30 -17.26 -2.10 -0.93
N ILE A 31 -17.22 -1.74 0.36
CA ILE A 31 -16.41 -2.40 1.38
C ILE A 31 -17.32 -3.30 2.21
N SER A 32 -17.04 -4.60 2.19
CA SER A 32 -17.68 -5.59 3.07
C SER A 32 -16.68 -6.10 4.09
N MET A 33 -16.97 -5.92 5.39
CA MET A 33 -16.18 -6.54 6.46
C MET A 33 -16.62 -7.99 6.65
N LEU A 34 -15.67 -8.91 6.46
CA LEU A 34 -15.91 -10.34 6.67
C LEU A 34 -15.57 -10.71 8.11
N LYS A 35 -16.53 -11.32 8.81
CA LYS A 35 -16.35 -11.84 10.15
C LYS A 35 -15.51 -13.12 10.09
N LEU A 36 -14.25 -13.00 10.48
CA LEU A 36 -13.27 -14.10 10.49
C LEU A 36 -13.44 -15.05 11.67
N MET A 37 -13.97 -14.59 12.81
CA MET A 37 -13.95 -15.36 14.05
C MET A 37 -15.36 -15.79 14.47
N ILE A 38 -15.60 -17.10 14.46
CA ILE A 38 -16.80 -17.74 15.03
C ILE A 38 -16.44 -18.47 16.35
N ALA A 39 -15.22 -19.00 16.47
CA ALA A 39 -14.58 -19.46 17.72
C ALA A 39 -13.04 -19.53 17.51
N SER A 40 -12.26 -19.33 18.58
CA SER A 40 -10.79 -19.39 18.55
C SER A 40 -10.32 -20.71 19.17
N ASP A 41 -10.34 -21.77 18.39
CA ASP A 41 -9.54 -22.96 18.66
C ASP A 41 -8.40 -23.00 17.63
N ASN A 42 -7.17 -23.29 18.06
CA ASN A 42 -6.01 -23.40 17.15
C ASN A 42 -6.01 -24.74 16.41
N SER A 43 -7.20 -25.25 16.06
CA SER A 43 -7.38 -26.56 15.45
C SER A 43 -7.53 -26.46 13.93
N SER A 44 -7.23 -27.55 13.24
CA SER A 44 -7.53 -27.69 11.81
C SER A 44 -9.02 -27.67 11.51
N GLU A 45 -9.87 -28.04 12.48
CA GLU A 45 -11.33 -27.93 12.35
C GLU A 45 -11.79 -26.47 12.41
N GLY A 46 -11.18 -25.66 13.28
CA GLY A 46 -11.46 -24.24 13.43
C GLY A 46 -11.18 -23.45 12.16
N VAL A 47 -10.03 -23.69 11.52
CA VAL A 47 -9.71 -23.01 10.24
C VAL A 47 -10.66 -23.40 9.10
N GLY A 48 -11.18 -24.64 9.11
CA GLY A 48 -12.23 -25.07 8.18
C GLY A 48 -13.53 -24.26 8.35
N LYS A 49 -13.97 -24.05 9.59
CA LYS A 49 -15.15 -23.23 9.91
C LYS A 49 -14.98 -21.76 9.53
N VAL A 50 -13.76 -21.22 9.66
CA VAL A 50 -13.43 -19.87 9.16
C VAL A 50 -13.59 -19.81 7.65
N TYR A 51 -13.05 -20.79 6.92
CA TYR A 51 -13.16 -20.84 5.45
C TYR A 51 -14.62 -20.93 4.98
N GLU A 52 -15.43 -21.81 5.57
CA GLU A 52 -16.86 -21.90 5.28
C GLU A 52 -17.60 -20.58 5.55
N GLY A 53 -17.26 -19.91 6.66
CA GLY A 53 -17.80 -18.61 7.02
C GLY A 53 -17.47 -17.52 5.99
N LEU A 54 -16.25 -17.50 5.46
CA LEU A 54 -15.82 -16.54 4.44
C LEU A 54 -16.48 -16.80 3.08
N VAL A 55 -16.54 -18.07 2.64
CA VAL A 55 -17.24 -18.46 1.41
C VAL A 55 -18.69 -17.98 1.47
N ARG A 56 -19.40 -18.28 2.58
CA ARG A 56 -20.79 -17.86 2.79
C ARG A 56 -20.96 -16.34 2.76
N GLN A 57 -20.07 -15.59 3.42
CA GLN A 57 -20.15 -14.13 3.48
C GLN A 57 -19.79 -13.46 2.15
N SER A 58 -18.94 -14.09 1.34
CA SER A 58 -18.54 -13.56 0.03
C SER A 58 -19.64 -13.70 -1.05
N GLY A 59 -20.62 -14.57 -0.84
CA GLY A 59 -21.63 -14.92 -1.85
C GLY A 59 -21.06 -15.66 -3.08
N LEU A 60 -19.80 -16.10 -3.02
CA LEU A 60 -19.15 -16.83 -4.10
C LEU A 60 -19.32 -18.34 -3.92
N GLY A 61 -19.36 -19.08 -5.02
CA GLY A 61 -19.19 -20.53 -5.00
C GLY A 61 -17.78 -20.92 -4.57
N THR A 62 -17.64 -22.09 -3.94
CA THR A 62 -16.39 -22.58 -3.33
C THR A 62 -15.18 -22.52 -4.27
N GLU A 63 -15.33 -22.91 -5.53
CA GLU A 63 -14.26 -22.89 -6.54
C GLU A 63 -13.79 -21.46 -6.87
N LYS A 64 -14.76 -20.54 -7.06
CA LYS A 64 -14.48 -19.14 -7.35
C LYS A 64 -13.90 -18.40 -6.15
N PHE A 65 -14.25 -18.83 -4.94
CA PHE A 65 -13.61 -18.35 -3.72
C PHE A 65 -12.18 -18.90 -3.60
N ALA A 66 -11.99 -20.20 -3.76
CA ALA A 66 -10.68 -20.86 -3.67
C ALA A 66 -9.66 -20.28 -4.66
N SER A 67 -10.08 -20.04 -5.92
CA SER A 67 -9.23 -19.42 -6.94
C SER A 67 -8.81 -17.99 -6.62
N ARG A 68 -9.50 -17.32 -5.68
CA ARG A 68 -9.20 -15.97 -5.21
C ARG A 68 -8.57 -15.94 -3.82
N LEU A 69 -8.54 -17.08 -3.12
CA LEU A 69 -7.96 -17.17 -1.79
C LEU A 69 -6.44 -17.27 -1.89
N THR A 70 -5.75 -16.32 -1.27
CA THR A 70 -4.30 -16.36 -1.12
C THR A 70 -3.97 -16.81 0.31
N VAL A 71 -3.51 -18.05 0.46
CA VAL A 71 -3.00 -18.56 1.74
C VAL A 71 -1.50 -18.22 1.84
N LEU A 72 -1.14 -17.42 2.84
CA LEU A 72 0.25 -17.07 3.12
C LEU A 72 0.74 -17.84 4.34
N LYS A 73 1.76 -18.69 4.17
CA LYS A 73 2.40 -19.40 5.28
C LYS A 73 3.33 -18.45 6.04
N GLY A 74 2.98 -18.10 7.28
CA GLY A 74 3.81 -17.28 8.15
C GLY A 74 4.17 -18.03 9.44
N ASP A 75 5.46 -18.27 9.68
CA ASP A 75 6.02 -18.30 11.03
C ASP A 75 6.20 -16.85 11.52
N LEU A 76 6.25 -16.57 12.83
CA LEU A 76 6.25 -15.19 13.37
C LEU A 76 7.39 -14.32 12.79
N GLY A 77 8.55 -14.92 12.49
CA GLY A 77 9.65 -14.27 11.76
C GLY A 77 9.47 -14.17 10.23
N ILE A 78 8.74 -15.11 9.63
CA ILE A 78 8.41 -15.13 8.19
C ILE A 78 7.30 -14.13 7.87
N GLY A 79 6.34 -13.90 8.79
CA GLY A 79 5.30 -12.89 8.62
C GLY A 79 5.86 -11.48 8.44
N ALA A 80 6.92 -11.14 9.17
CA ALA A 80 7.66 -9.89 9.02
C ALA A 80 8.36 -9.78 7.66
N HIS A 81 8.94 -10.88 7.16
CA HIS A 81 9.56 -10.93 5.84
C HIS A 81 8.56 -10.90 4.68
N ILE A 82 7.41 -11.55 4.81
CA ILE A 82 6.31 -11.50 3.82
C ILE A 82 5.74 -10.08 3.78
N LEU A 83 5.45 -9.49 4.94
CA LEU A 83 4.97 -8.12 5.04
C LEU A 83 5.98 -7.13 4.45
N TRP A 84 7.26 -7.35 4.68
CA TRP A 84 8.33 -6.59 4.03
C TRP A 84 8.29 -6.69 2.52
N ASN A 85 8.28 -7.91 1.97
CA ASN A 85 8.27 -8.13 0.53
C ASN A 85 7.02 -7.53 -0.12
N PHE A 86 5.86 -7.65 0.55
CA PHE A 86 4.63 -7.01 0.12
C PHE A 86 4.75 -5.48 0.15
N THR A 87 5.26 -4.90 1.23
CA THR A 87 5.44 -3.45 1.37
C THR A 87 6.44 -2.91 0.35
N GLN A 88 7.52 -3.63 0.08
CA GLN A 88 8.47 -3.27 -0.98
C GLN A 88 7.80 -3.29 -2.36
N ALA A 89 7.07 -4.36 -2.69
CA ALA A 89 6.39 -4.48 -3.97
C ALA A 89 5.34 -3.38 -4.15
N PHE A 90 4.56 -3.12 -3.10
CA PHE A 90 3.54 -2.08 -3.08
C PHE A 90 4.13 -0.67 -3.23
N ILE A 91 5.12 -0.31 -2.42
CA ILE A 91 5.81 0.99 -2.52
C ILE A 91 6.49 1.14 -3.88
N SER A 92 7.13 0.09 -4.40
CA SER A 92 7.78 0.14 -5.72
C SER A 92 6.77 0.35 -6.84
N PHE A 93 5.61 -0.33 -6.78
CA PHE A 93 4.54 -0.16 -7.76
C PHE A 93 3.94 1.24 -7.72
N HIS A 94 3.82 1.83 -6.52
CA HIS A 94 3.25 3.16 -6.33
C HIS A 94 4.31 4.26 -6.23
N TRP A 95 5.60 3.97 -6.49
CA TRP A 95 6.69 4.91 -6.26
C TRP A 95 6.50 6.19 -7.06
N GLY A 96 6.19 6.05 -8.35
CA GLY A 96 6.04 7.14 -9.33
C GLY A 96 7.38 7.67 -9.87
N ASP A 97 7.33 8.65 -10.76
CA ASP A 97 8.51 9.33 -11.29
C ASP A 97 8.97 10.48 -10.39
N SER A 98 10.00 10.22 -9.57
CA SER A 98 10.56 11.23 -8.66
C SER A 98 11.28 12.41 -9.34
N THR A 99 11.47 12.35 -10.65
CA THR A 99 12.06 13.44 -11.45
C THR A 99 11.00 14.39 -12.01
N ASP A 100 9.76 13.94 -12.11
CA ASP A 100 8.62 14.78 -12.47
C ASP A 100 7.94 15.33 -11.21
N SER A 101 8.11 16.63 -10.94
CA SER A 101 7.46 17.31 -9.81
C SER A 101 5.92 17.30 -9.83
N LYS A 102 5.31 16.89 -10.95
CA LYS A 102 3.85 16.75 -11.12
C LYS A 102 3.37 15.31 -10.93
N ASP A 103 4.29 14.35 -10.84
CA ASP A 103 3.98 12.96 -10.53
C ASP A 103 3.34 12.85 -9.13
N LEU A 104 2.31 12.03 -8.97
CA LEU A 104 1.59 11.86 -7.70
C LEU A 104 1.99 10.58 -6.96
N GLY A 105 3.16 10.03 -7.31
CA GLY A 105 3.71 8.85 -6.69
C GLY A 105 4.00 9.05 -5.21
N CYS A 106 4.12 7.93 -4.49
CA CYS A 106 4.33 7.96 -3.06
C CYS A 106 5.66 8.61 -2.64
N TRP A 107 6.60 8.82 -3.57
CA TRP A 107 7.83 9.56 -3.31
C TRP A 107 7.57 10.99 -2.75
N HIS A 108 6.50 11.67 -3.19
CA HIS A 108 6.10 12.98 -2.66
C HIS A 108 5.74 12.92 -1.19
N PHE A 109 5.01 11.87 -0.82
CA PHE A 109 4.60 11.62 0.56
C PHE A 109 5.81 11.29 1.45
N PHE A 110 6.72 10.43 0.99
CA PHE A 110 7.96 10.12 1.72
C PHE A 110 8.82 11.38 1.93
N LYS A 111 8.92 12.23 0.91
CA LYS A 111 9.60 13.52 0.99
C LYS A 111 8.93 14.47 2.01
N ALA A 112 7.60 14.54 2.03
CA ALA A 112 6.84 15.36 2.98
C ALA A 112 6.99 14.90 4.44
N LEU A 113 7.17 13.60 4.67
CA LEU A 113 7.50 13.04 5.98
C LEU A 113 8.96 13.21 6.40
N GLY A 114 9.81 13.81 5.56
CA GLY A 114 11.25 13.95 5.81
C GLY A 114 12.02 12.63 5.74
N ILE A 115 11.42 11.58 5.16
CA ILE A 115 12.06 10.27 4.97
C ILE A 115 12.91 10.34 3.71
N LYS A 116 14.23 10.17 3.83
CA LYS A 116 15.11 10.09 2.66
C LYS A 116 14.77 8.82 1.88
N SER A 117 14.83 8.84 0.54
CA SER A 117 14.50 7.65 -0.26
C SER A 117 15.37 6.43 0.09
N SER A 118 16.61 6.65 0.54
CA SER A 118 17.51 5.60 1.03
C SER A 118 17.10 4.98 2.38
N GLN A 119 16.17 5.61 3.10
CA GLN A 119 15.61 5.13 4.37
C GLN A 119 14.23 4.48 4.19
N VAL A 120 13.60 4.66 3.02
CA VAL A 120 12.37 3.95 2.67
C VAL A 120 12.71 2.47 2.62
N LEU A 121 11.96 1.66 3.38
CA LEU A 121 12.23 0.24 3.51
C LEU A 121 13.63 0.00 4.12
N ASN A 122 13.85 0.45 5.35
CA ASN A 122 14.96 -0.02 6.19
C ASN A 122 14.52 -1.26 6.99
N LYS A 123 15.26 -2.37 6.86
CA LYS A 123 14.90 -3.69 7.43
C LYS A 123 14.85 -3.74 8.97
N LYS A 124 15.31 -2.67 9.65
CA LYS A 124 15.44 -2.64 11.12
C LYS A 124 14.26 -2.03 11.86
N ASP A 125 13.29 -1.42 11.17
CA ASP A 125 12.17 -0.70 11.81
C ASP A 125 10.81 -1.12 11.23
N PHE A 126 10.21 -2.15 11.85
CA PHE A 126 8.90 -2.69 11.46
C PHE A 126 7.74 -1.74 11.74
N SER A 127 7.84 -0.96 12.83
CA SER A 127 6.81 0.02 13.19
C SER A 127 6.72 1.13 12.15
N LEU A 128 7.88 1.63 11.71
CA LEU A 128 7.94 2.63 10.65
C LEU A 128 7.39 2.09 9.33
N MET A 129 7.72 0.84 8.97
CA MET A 129 7.21 0.19 7.76
C MET A 129 5.68 0.07 7.73
N LEU A 130 5.06 -0.32 8.84
CA LEU A 130 3.61 -0.42 8.96
C LEU A 130 2.92 0.95 8.82
N VAL A 131 3.50 1.98 9.45
CA VAL A 131 3.00 3.37 9.33
C VAL A 131 3.12 3.86 7.89
N GLN A 132 4.24 3.56 7.22
CA GLN A 132 4.46 3.90 5.82
C GLN A 132 3.44 3.21 4.90
N LEU A 133 3.26 1.89 5.05
CA LEU A 133 2.29 1.12 4.27
C LEU A 133 0.87 1.66 4.45
N THR A 134 0.45 1.91 5.70
CA THR A 134 -0.89 2.41 6.02
C THR A 134 -1.14 3.76 5.34
N LYS A 135 -0.20 4.68 5.46
CA LYS A 135 -0.37 6.03 4.90
C LYS A 135 -0.28 6.06 3.37
N VAL A 136 0.55 5.21 2.75
CA VAL A 136 0.56 5.06 1.28
C VAL A 136 -0.75 4.44 0.80
N HIS A 137 -1.28 3.47 1.53
CA HIS A 137 -2.57 2.87 1.24
C HIS A 137 -3.72 3.90 1.37
N GLU A 138 -3.75 4.70 2.44
CA GLU A 138 -4.69 5.82 2.62
C GLU A 138 -4.58 6.86 1.50
N ALA A 139 -3.36 7.26 1.13
CA ALA A 139 -3.12 8.21 0.05
C ALA A 139 -3.59 7.65 -1.30
N THR A 140 -3.39 6.36 -1.54
CA THR A 140 -3.83 5.68 -2.76
C THR A 140 -5.36 5.57 -2.80
N ILE A 141 -6.01 5.22 -1.69
CA ILE A 141 -7.47 5.26 -1.58
C ILE A 141 -7.98 6.68 -1.83
N GLY A 142 -7.38 7.69 -1.20
CA GLY A 142 -7.73 9.09 -1.43
C GLY A 142 -7.60 9.51 -2.89
N TYR A 143 -6.50 9.14 -3.55
CA TYR A 143 -6.29 9.40 -4.97
C TYR A 143 -7.30 8.69 -5.88
N LEU A 144 -7.71 7.47 -5.54
CA LEU A 144 -8.70 6.72 -6.32
C LEU A 144 -10.14 7.20 -6.10
N LEU A 145 -10.40 7.93 -5.00
CA LEU A 145 -11.72 8.44 -4.63
C LEU A 145 -11.94 9.93 -4.99
N LEU A 146 -10.88 10.66 -5.32
CA LEU A 146 -10.88 12.08 -5.73
C LEU A 146 -10.64 12.22 -7.24
#